data_AF-A0A846B3Y9-F1
#
_entry.id   AF-A0A846B3Y9-F1
#
_cell.length_a   1.000
_cell.length_b   1.000
_cell.length_c   1.000
_cell.angle_alpha   90.00
_cell.angle_beta   90.00
_cell.angle_gamma   90.00
#
_symmetry.space_group_name_H-M   'P 1'
#
loop_
_entity.id
_entity.type
_entity.pdbx_description
1 polymer ?
#
loop_
_entity_poly.entity_id
_entity_poly.type
_entity_poly.pdbx_seq_one_letter_code
_entity_poly.pdbx_strand_id
1 'polypeptide(L)'
;MTQLPKPTAKTSNFEITASPQFAAWLAKHHLSLAFTTYQTNRLFFISCQTNGRLKFHERLFDKPMGLYADGERLYMSTRYQLWQFENLLDTGEKYGECDRLYIPRTAYTTGDLNVHDVVVDNAQNLIFVNTDFSCLATLDPNYSFVPLWQPPFISKLVPEDRCHLNGLAMVEGKPTYMTACSATDTATGWRNHRRDGGVVINVEQNEIITTGLSMPHSPRWYKEKLWLLNSGTGELGYIDKGKFAPITFCPGFVRGLAFWGDFAVVGLSKLRSGAFTGLALEERLNAQGNTAHCGVMVIDLNSGQIVEWVHIAKTIEELFDIVVLPNVRQPEALGLQGDEVQRLVTFPNSGGIVTTKPTVKRPSIGQVPPVAGLPQAFEQPKQPVAIKYQRVYHLNSTNTLDYDALTYPSIKQRWQTQPPKGELFGISAAVEGSLVGFVIAERVSSETADIISLLVLPECRRQGIGTKLLVYLERELRQQQCQQLTLSYQSSSLTEVALEPILQKLQWQPPQIQLAWGSNAVENREFRQTCKWLGSTPP
;
A
#
# COMPACT_ATOMS: atom_id res chain seq x y z
N MET A 1 16.04 -24.39 -31.65
CA MET A 1 16.32 -23.29 -30.70
C MET A 1 15.38 -22.15 -31.04
N THR A 2 14.27 -22.03 -30.32
CA THR A 2 13.29 -20.96 -30.53
C THR A 2 13.15 -20.26 -29.19
N GLN A 3 13.74 -19.08 -29.07
CA GLN A 3 13.60 -18.24 -27.89
C GLN A 3 12.12 -17.93 -27.70
N LEU A 4 11.55 -18.42 -26.60
CA LEU A 4 10.22 -18.02 -26.17
C LEU A 4 10.23 -16.51 -25.91
N PRO A 5 9.20 -15.77 -26.37
CA PRO A 5 9.12 -14.33 -26.16
C PRO A 5 9.08 -14.04 -24.65
N LYS A 6 10.02 -13.22 -24.18
CA LYS A 6 9.99 -12.68 -22.81
C LYS A 6 8.66 -11.94 -22.61
N PRO A 7 7.89 -12.22 -21.55
CA PRO A 7 6.76 -11.38 -21.19
C PRO A 7 7.28 -9.96 -20.99
N THR A 8 6.74 -9.00 -21.73
CA THR A 8 6.99 -7.58 -21.53
C THR A 8 6.40 -7.18 -20.19
N ALA A 9 7.21 -7.23 -19.13
CA ALA A 9 6.92 -6.51 -17.91
C ALA A 9 6.71 -5.05 -18.30
N LYS A 10 5.55 -4.48 -17.96
CA LYS A 10 5.34 -3.03 -18.02
C LYS A 10 6.50 -2.41 -17.27
N THR A 11 7.42 -1.76 -17.98
CA THR A 11 8.54 -1.04 -17.36
C THR A 11 7.93 0.06 -16.50
N SER A 12 8.01 -0.13 -15.20
CA SER A 12 7.86 0.93 -14.22
C SER A 12 8.86 2.03 -14.62
N ASN A 13 8.36 3.12 -15.20
CA ASN A 13 9.18 4.27 -15.58
C ASN A 13 9.64 5.00 -14.31
N PHE A 14 10.66 4.46 -13.63
CA PHE A 14 11.38 5.20 -12.60
C PHE A 14 12.30 6.21 -13.27
N GLU A 15 12.29 7.42 -12.75
CA GLU A 15 13.29 8.42 -13.13
C GLU A 15 14.42 8.36 -12.10
N ILE A 16 15.51 7.73 -12.50
CA ILE A 16 16.69 7.53 -11.68
C ILE A 16 17.84 8.30 -12.28
N THR A 17 18.50 9.09 -11.45
CA THR A 17 19.73 9.81 -11.80
C THR A 17 20.80 9.45 -10.78
N ALA A 18 22.07 9.47 -11.17
CA ALA A 18 23.18 9.13 -10.30
C ALA A 18 24.40 10.00 -10.63
N SER A 19 25.34 10.10 -9.69
CA SER A 19 26.65 10.67 -9.98
C SER A 19 27.36 9.85 -11.07
N PRO A 20 28.16 10.49 -11.95
CA PRO A 20 28.77 9.81 -13.10
C PRO A 20 29.62 8.59 -12.72
N GLN A 21 30.22 8.61 -11.54
CA GLN A 21 31.18 7.60 -11.09
C GLN A 21 30.57 6.52 -10.19
N PHE A 22 29.27 6.61 -9.85
CA PHE A 22 28.63 5.66 -8.93
C PHE A 22 28.73 4.20 -9.41
N ALA A 23 28.49 3.93 -10.69
CA ALA A 23 28.62 2.58 -11.25
C ALA A 23 30.07 2.06 -11.19
N ALA A 24 31.03 2.93 -11.46
CA ALA A 24 32.45 2.62 -11.37
C ALA A 24 32.88 2.39 -9.91
N TRP A 25 32.30 3.13 -8.96
CA TRP A 25 32.51 2.95 -7.53
C TRP A 25 32.03 1.57 -7.07
N LEU A 26 30.82 1.15 -7.42
CA LEU A 26 30.31 -0.21 -7.14
C LEU A 26 31.24 -1.29 -7.71
N ALA A 27 31.66 -1.12 -8.97
CA ALA A 27 32.55 -2.07 -9.64
C ALA A 27 33.95 -2.14 -9.00
N LYS A 28 34.54 -0.98 -8.67
CA LYS A 28 35.85 -0.85 -8.00
C LYS A 28 35.85 -1.52 -6.64
N HIS A 29 34.76 -1.37 -5.88
CA HIS A 29 34.61 -1.93 -4.54
C HIS A 29 34.05 -3.35 -4.53
N HIS A 30 33.77 -3.93 -5.72
CA HIS A 30 33.23 -5.28 -5.89
C HIS A 30 31.99 -5.53 -5.04
N LEU A 31 31.06 -4.58 -5.04
CA LEU A 31 29.84 -4.68 -4.25
C LEU A 31 28.61 -4.26 -5.03
N SER A 32 27.47 -4.56 -4.44
CA SER A 32 26.16 -4.06 -4.81
C SER A 32 25.41 -3.61 -3.55
N LEU A 33 24.28 -2.94 -3.74
CA LEU A 33 23.42 -2.48 -2.66
C LEU A 33 22.05 -3.13 -2.78
N ALA A 34 21.41 -3.40 -1.65
CA ALA A 34 20.00 -3.74 -1.59
C ALA A 34 19.27 -2.81 -0.63
N PHE A 35 18.05 -2.41 -0.96
CA PHE A 35 17.27 -1.50 -0.12
C PHE A 35 15.76 -1.77 -0.25
N THR A 36 15.01 -1.37 0.77
CA THR A 36 13.56 -1.54 0.84
C THR A 36 12.83 -0.21 0.71
N THR A 37 11.59 -0.26 0.21
CA THR A 37 10.67 0.87 0.10
C THR A 37 9.28 0.38 0.50
N TYR A 38 8.77 0.78 1.66
CA TYR A 38 7.52 0.23 2.16
C TYR A 38 6.31 0.87 1.48
N GLN A 39 6.39 2.16 1.11
CA GLN A 39 5.28 2.85 0.44
C GLN A 39 5.04 2.32 -0.98
N THR A 40 6.11 1.97 -1.68
CA THR A 40 6.05 1.45 -3.04
C THR A 40 6.12 -0.07 -3.13
N ASN A 41 6.17 -0.77 -2.00
CA ASN A 41 6.10 -2.23 -1.91
C ASN A 41 7.25 -2.94 -2.65
N ARG A 42 8.49 -2.44 -2.51
CA ARG A 42 9.64 -2.96 -3.30
C ARG A 42 10.87 -3.26 -2.46
N LEU A 43 11.50 -4.38 -2.79
CA LEU A 43 12.90 -4.68 -2.57
C LEU A 43 13.66 -4.36 -3.85
N PHE A 44 14.72 -3.56 -3.74
CA PHE A 44 15.59 -3.17 -4.83
C PHE A 44 17.00 -3.71 -4.65
N PHE A 45 17.67 -3.95 -5.77
CA PHE A 45 19.11 -4.11 -5.86
C PHE A 45 19.68 -3.09 -6.85
N ILE A 46 20.78 -2.43 -6.47
CA ILE A 46 21.56 -1.56 -7.35
C ILE A 46 22.92 -2.19 -7.58
N SER A 47 23.29 -2.34 -8.85
CA SER A 47 24.54 -2.98 -9.22
C SER A 47 25.15 -2.39 -10.50
N CYS A 48 26.38 -2.78 -10.81
CA CYS A 48 27.08 -2.39 -12.02
C CYS A 48 27.12 -3.56 -13.02
N GLN A 49 26.66 -3.30 -14.24
CA GLN A 49 26.70 -4.27 -15.33
C GLN A 49 28.11 -4.44 -15.88
N THR A 50 28.33 -5.52 -16.64
CA THR A 50 29.60 -5.79 -17.33
C THR A 50 30.02 -4.66 -18.29
N ASN A 51 29.04 -3.95 -18.86
CA ASN A 51 29.25 -2.79 -19.74
C ASN A 51 29.44 -1.46 -18.99
N GLY A 52 29.53 -1.47 -17.65
CA GLY A 52 29.73 -0.29 -16.82
C GLY A 52 28.48 0.52 -16.51
N ARG A 53 27.29 0.10 -16.96
CA ARG A 53 26.02 0.79 -16.67
C ARG A 53 25.43 0.34 -15.33
N LEU A 54 24.63 1.21 -14.71
CA LEU A 54 23.84 0.83 -13.55
C LEU A 54 22.69 -0.10 -13.93
N LYS A 55 22.49 -1.13 -13.12
CA LYS A 55 21.34 -2.04 -13.15
C LYS A 55 20.54 -1.85 -11.88
N PHE A 56 19.23 -1.74 -12.04
CA PHE A 56 18.25 -1.75 -10.98
C PHE A 56 17.39 -3.00 -11.15
N HIS A 57 17.41 -3.88 -10.16
CA HIS A 57 16.55 -5.06 -10.10
C HIS A 57 15.54 -4.89 -8.98
N GLU A 58 14.28 -5.21 -9.23
CA GLU A 58 13.22 -5.04 -8.24
C GLU A 58 12.34 -6.27 -8.07
N ARG A 59 11.84 -6.46 -6.85
CA ARG A 59 10.78 -7.42 -6.52
C ARG A 59 9.74 -6.78 -5.62
N LEU A 60 8.49 -7.20 -5.81
CA LEU A 60 7.35 -6.71 -5.04
C LEU A 60 7.14 -7.54 -3.78
N PHE A 61 6.94 -6.86 -2.66
CA PHE A 61 6.55 -7.41 -1.36
C PHE A 61 5.63 -6.41 -0.66
N ASP A 62 4.65 -6.83 0.14
CA ASP A 62 3.76 -5.91 0.86
C ASP A 62 4.48 -5.24 2.04
N LYS A 63 4.72 -3.93 1.98
CA LYS A 63 5.35 -3.11 3.02
C LYS A 63 6.71 -3.67 3.50
N PRO A 64 7.72 -3.87 2.61
CA PRO A 64 9.04 -4.32 3.02
C PRO A 64 9.76 -3.21 3.80
N MET A 65 10.33 -3.55 4.95
CA MET A 65 10.91 -2.60 5.92
C MET A 65 12.34 -2.99 6.28
N GLY A 66 12.63 -3.39 7.53
CA GLY A 66 13.97 -3.76 7.98
C GLY A 66 14.60 -4.86 7.12
N LEU A 67 15.91 -4.73 6.86
CA LEU A 67 16.66 -5.55 5.92
C LEU A 67 18.03 -5.94 6.50
N TYR A 68 18.37 -7.22 6.41
CA TYR A 68 19.70 -7.73 6.76
C TYR A 68 20.22 -8.64 5.65
N ALA A 69 21.54 -8.66 5.44
CA ALA A 69 22.19 -9.59 4.53
C ALA A 69 23.61 -9.93 4.99
N ASP A 70 24.04 -11.16 4.71
CA ASP A 70 25.42 -11.64 4.90
C ASP A 70 26.11 -12.00 3.57
N GLY A 71 25.44 -11.72 2.45
CA GLY A 71 25.89 -12.08 1.11
C GLY A 71 25.21 -13.35 0.59
N GLU A 72 25.14 -14.44 1.35
CA GLU A 72 24.46 -15.68 0.93
C GLU A 72 22.97 -15.65 1.27
N ARG A 73 22.61 -14.95 2.34
CA ARG A 73 21.25 -14.81 2.86
C ARG A 73 20.83 -13.36 2.89
N LEU A 74 19.52 -13.17 2.77
CA LEU A 74 18.86 -11.90 2.98
C LEU A 74 17.62 -12.14 3.85
N TYR A 75 17.46 -11.33 4.89
CA TYR A 75 16.30 -11.33 5.77
C TYR A 75 15.58 -10.01 5.61
N MET A 76 14.26 -10.06 5.45
CA MET A 76 13.46 -8.87 5.21
C MET A 76 12.13 -8.98 5.95
N SER A 77 11.82 -7.94 6.71
CA SER A 77 10.48 -7.78 7.27
C SER A 77 9.52 -7.20 6.24
N THR A 78 8.28 -7.66 6.28
CA THR A 78 7.15 -7.13 5.50
C THR A 78 5.97 -6.86 6.45
N ARG A 79 4.80 -6.47 5.92
CA ARG A 79 3.64 -6.10 6.74
C ARG A 79 3.36 -7.07 7.89
N TYR A 80 3.35 -8.37 7.62
CA TYR A 80 3.01 -9.38 8.63
C TYR A 80 3.89 -10.63 8.55
N GLN A 81 5.01 -10.55 7.83
CA GLN A 81 5.92 -11.67 7.65
C GLN A 81 7.38 -11.26 7.83
N LEU A 82 8.20 -12.22 8.21
CA LEU A 82 9.65 -12.18 8.10
C LEU A 82 10.08 -13.19 7.04
N TRP A 83 10.68 -12.68 5.97
CA TRP A 83 11.16 -13.47 4.85
C TRP A 83 12.64 -13.77 5.00
N GLN A 84 13.01 -15.02 4.73
CA GLN A 84 14.39 -15.46 4.54
C GLN A 84 14.58 -15.87 3.09
N PHE A 85 15.57 -15.25 2.46
CA PHE A 85 16.04 -15.58 1.13
C PHE A 85 17.38 -16.28 1.21
N GLU A 86 17.56 -17.28 0.37
CA GLU A 86 18.83 -17.99 0.23
C GLU A 86 19.35 -17.81 -1.20
N ASN A 87 20.67 -17.76 -1.35
CA ASN A 87 21.28 -17.90 -2.66
C ASN A 87 20.95 -19.27 -3.28
N LEU A 88 20.47 -19.26 -4.52
CA LEU A 88 20.17 -20.46 -5.30
C LEU A 88 21.40 -21.01 -6.05
N LEU A 89 22.42 -20.18 -6.27
CA LEU A 89 23.59 -20.51 -7.09
C LEU A 89 24.71 -21.14 -6.25
N ASP A 90 25.34 -22.17 -6.81
CA ASP A 90 26.58 -22.72 -6.25
C ASP A 90 27.74 -21.71 -6.36
N THR A 91 28.82 -21.96 -5.61
CA THR A 91 30.00 -21.08 -5.65
C THR A 91 30.58 -20.98 -7.06
N GLY A 92 30.58 -19.76 -7.62
CA GLY A 92 31.07 -19.47 -8.96
C GLY A 92 30.07 -19.73 -10.10
N GLU A 93 28.90 -20.31 -9.80
CA GLU A 93 27.80 -20.44 -10.76
C GLU A 93 27.20 -19.05 -11.08
N LYS A 94 26.66 -18.90 -12.29
CA LYS A 94 25.96 -17.69 -12.73
C LYS A 94 24.65 -18.02 -13.41
N TYR A 95 23.65 -17.18 -13.20
CA TYR A 95 22.39 -17.19 -13.94
C TYR A 95 22.32 -15.96 -14.86
N GLY A 96 22.72 -16.13 -16.12
CA GLY A 96 22.97 -14.99 -17.02
C GLY A 96 24.15 -14.16 -16.52
N GLU A 97 23.93 -12.86 -16.23
CA GLU A 97 24.95 -12.02 -15.59
C GLU A 97 24.87 -12.06 -14.06
N CYS A 98 23.82 -12.65 -13.49
CA CYS A 98 23.59 -12.72 -12.05
C CYS A 98 24.59 -13.68 -11.38
N ASP A 99 25.33 -13.18 -10.40
CA ASP A 99 26.27 -13.95 -9.58
C ASP A 99 25.72 -14.27 -8.17
N ARG A 100 24.50 -13.81 -7.89
CA ARG A 100 23.81 -14.08 -6.64
C ARG A 100 22.29 -14.04 -6.83
N LEU A 101 21.67 -15.21 -6.92
CA LEU A 101 20.23 -15.33 -7.16
C LEU A 101 19.50 -15.72 -5.87
N TYR A 102 18.93 -14.74 -5.19
CA TYR A 102 18.19 -14.93 -3.95
C TYR A 102 16.80 -15.51 -4.22
N ILE A 103 16.44 -16.64 -3.61
CA ILE A 103 15.11 -17.23 -3.65
C ILE A 103 14.44 -17.09 -2.28
N PRO A 104 13.17 -16.62 -2.19
CA PRO A 104 12.43 -16.65 -0.94
C PRO A 104 12.20 -18.12 -0.53
N ARG A 105 12.84 -18.56 0.57
CA ARG A 105 12.78 -19.95 1.05
C ARG A 105 11.83 -20.13 2.21
N THR A 106 11.82 -19.19 3.14
CA THR A 106 11.03 -19.30 4.37
C THR A 106 10.32 -17.99 4.62
N ALA A 107 9.07 -18.09 5.09
CA ALA A 107 8.27 -16.96 5.56
C ALA A 107 7.67 -17.31 6.91
N TYR A 108 7.97 -16.51 7.92
CA TYR A 108 7.33 -16.59 9.23
C TYR A 108 6.20 -15.58 9.27
N THR A 109 4.97 -16.03 9.53
CA THR A 109 3.81 -15.16 9.67
C THR A 109 3.69 -14.72 11.13
N THR A 110 3.89 -13.44 11.39
CA THR A 110 3.93 -12.87 12.75
C THR A 110 2.68 -12.03 13.07
N GLY A 111 2.02 -11.46 12.06
CA GLY A 111 1.05 -10.38 12.23
C GLY A 111 1.70 -9.00 12.03
N ASP A 112 0.92 -7.91 11.98
CA ASP A 112 1.48 -6.56 11.87
C ASP A 112 2.11 -6.15 13.20
N LEU A 113 3.42 -6.37 13.29
CA LEU A 113 4.26 -5.98 14.42
C LEU A 113 5.05 -4.69 14.13
N ASN A 114 4.88 -4.15 12.92
CA ASN A 114 5.61 -2.99 12.43
C ASN A 114 7.13 -3.17 12.66
N VAL A 115 7.71 -4.24 12.12
CA VAL A 115 9.12 -4.57 12.34
C VAL A 115 10.02 -3.56 11.62
N HIS A 116 10.86 -2.83 12.37
CA HIS A 116 11.69 -1.75 11.81
C HIS A 116 13.12 -2.15 11.50
N ASP A 117 13.71 -3.07 12.25
CA ASP A 117 15.08 -3.51 12.00
C ASP A 117 15.16 -5.00 12.27
N VAL A 118 16.01 -5.68 11.51
CA VAL A 118 16.22 -7.12 11.58
C VAL A 118 17.71 -7.39 11.58
N VAL A 119 18.17 -8.29 12.44
CA VAL A 119 19.58 -8.67 12.56
C VAL A 119 19.68 -10.15 12.85
N VAL A 120 20.86 -10.72 12.60
CA VAL A 120 21.18 -12.09 12.97
C VAL A 120 22.31 -12.06 13.99
N ASP A 121 22.16 -12.77 15.10
CA ASP A 121 23.19 -12.91 16.13
C ASP A 121 24.26 -13.96 15.76
N ASN A 122 25.29 -14.11 16.59
CA ASN A 122 26.35 -15.10 16.39
C ASN A 122 25.84 -16.56 16.41
N ALA A 123 24.70 -16.81 17.04
CA ALA A 123 24.07 -18.13 17.12
C ALA A 123 23.09 -18.37 15.95
N GLN A 124 23.07 -17.47 14.96
CA GLN A 124 22.18 -17.54 13.79
C GLN A 124 20.70 -17.38 14.13
N ASN A 125 20.38 -16.78 15.29
CA ASN A 125 19.01 -16.43 15.64
C ASN A 125 18.64 -15.10 14.99
N LEU A 126 17.45 -15.04 14.41
CA LEU A 126 16.87 -13.80 13.93
C LEU A 126 16.36 -12.99 15.12
N ILE A 127 16.83 -11.75 15.24
CA ILE A 127 16.37 -10.78 16.23
C ILE A 127 15.80 -9.59 15.45
N PHE A 128 14.68 -9.05 15.93
CA PHE A 128 14.03 -7.95 15.27
C PHE A 128 13.44 -6.94 16.25
N VAL A 129 13.36 -5.70 15.80
CA VAL A 129 12.73 -4.59 16.53
C VAL A 129 11.23 -4.64 16.29
N ASN A 130 10.46 -4.99 17.32
CA ASN A 130 9.01 -4.94 17.31
C ASN A 130 8.55 -3.58 17.83
N THR A 131 8.31 -2.66 16.91
CA THR A 131 8.02 -1.26 17.20
C THR A 131 6.65 -1.10 17.87
N ASP A 132 5.64 -1.83 17.40
CA ASP A 132 4.28 -1.72 17.93
C ASP A 132 4.22 -2.15 19.40
N PHE A 133 4.97 -3.18 19.79
CA PHE A 133 5.06 -3.66 21.17
C PHE A 133 6.22 -3.06 21.98
N SER A 134 7.04 -2.19 21.39
CA SER A 134 8.18 -1.54 22.05
C SER A 134 9.19 -2.52 22.66
N CYS A 135 9.55 -3.57 21.91
CA CYS A 135 10.53 -4.57 22.36
C CYS A 135 11.47 -5.07 21.25
N LEU A 136 12.59 -5.66 21.67
CA LEU A 136 13.32 -6.62 20.85
C LEU A 136 12.65 -7.97 20.96
N ALA A 137 12.56 -8.69 19.84
CA ALA A 137 11.90 -9.97 19.78
C ALA A 137 12.63 -10.95 18.87
N THR A 138 12.28 -12.22 18.99
CA THR A 138 12.72 -13.31 18.10
C THR A 138 11.53 -14.16 17.66
N LEU A 139 11.77 -15.08 16.74
CA LEU A 139 10.77 -15.99 16.19
C LEU A 139 10.56 -17.21 17.11
N ASP A 140 9.35 -17.76 17.10
CA ASP A 140 9.02 -19.01 17.77
C ASP A 140 8.03 -19.84 16.91
N PRO A 141 8.05 -21.18 16.96
CA PRO A 141 7.12 -22.01 16.19
C PRO A 141 5.65 -21.90 16.61
N ASN A 142 5.35 -21.53 17.86
CA ASN A 142 4.01 -21.54 18.45
C ASN A 142 3.43 -20.13 18.65
N TYR A 143 4.26 -19.08 18.59
CA TYR A 143 3.86 -17.71 18.86
C TYR A 143 4.23 -16.78 17.71
N SER A 144 3.51 -15.65 17.58
CA SER A 144 3.86 -14.58 16.63
C SER A 144 5.28 -14.05 16.84
N PHE A 145 5.72 -13.96 18.09
CA PHE A 145 7.06 -13.56 18.50
C PHE A 145 7.30 -13.90 19.98
N VAL A 146 8.57 -13.94 20.38
CA VAL A 146 9.00 -14.00 21.79
C VAL A 146 9.78 -12.74 22.13
N PRO A 147 9.39 -11.95 23.14
CA PRO A 147 10.13 -10.77 23.55
C PRO A 147 11.46 -11.18 24.20
N LEU A 148 12.54 -10.54 23.78
CA LEU A 148 13.89 -10.70 24.33
C LEU A 148 14.24 -9.59 25.31
N TRP A 149 13.79 -8.37 25.04
CA TRP A 149 14.11 -7.18 25.83
C TRP A 149 13.11 -6.06 25.56
N GLN A 150 12.85 -5.20 26.55
CA GLN A 150 12.13 -3.94 26.38
C GLN A 150 12.86 -2.83 27.15
N PRO A 151 12.74 -1.55 26.74
CA PRO A 151 13.29 -0.45 27.51
C PRO A 151 12.73 -0.43 28.95
N PRO A 152 13.53 -0.07 29.97
CA PRO A 152 13.11 -0.14 31.38
C PRO A 152 11.96 0.79 31.73
N PHE A 153 11.74 1.84 30.94
CA PHE A 153 10.63 2.78 31.12
C PHE A 153 9.31 2.27 30.52
N ILE A 154 9.30 1.18 29.74
CA ILE A 154 8.08 0.59 29.22
C ILE A 154 7.43 -0.29 30.30
N SER A 155 6.21 0.04 30.70
CA SER A 155 5.52 -0.68 31.78
C SER A 155 4.88 -1.99 31.32
N LYS A 156 4.52 -2.11 30.02
CA LYS A 156 3.86 -3.30 29.48
C LYS A 156 4.02 -3.40 27.97
N LEU A 157 4.17 -4.63 27.46
CA LEU A 157 4.11 -4.95 26.03
C LEU A 157 2.65 -4.93 25.55
N VAL A 158 2.28 -3.86 24.85
CA VAL A 158 0.98 -3.67 24.20
C VAL A 158 1.19 -3.00 22.84
N PRO A 159 0.33 -3.26 21.82
CA PRO A 159 0.49 -2.76 20.46
C PRO A 159 0.11 -1.26 20.37
N GLU A 160 0.86 -0.44 21.08
CA GLU A 160 0.58 0.99 21.27
C GLU A 160 1.71 1.89 20.76
N ASP A 161 2.82 1.31 20.26
CA ASP A 161 3.95 2.06 19.68
C ASP A 161 4.40 3.18 20.65
N ARG A 162 4.71 2.80 21.89
CA ARG A 162 4.82 3.76 23.00
C ARG A 162 6.02 4.69 22.88
N CYS A 163 7.16 4.17 22.42
CA CYS A 163 8.43 4.90 22.33
C CYS A 163 8.99 4.99 20.91
N HIS A 164 8.45 4.20 19.98
CA HIS A 164 8.94 4.01 18.61
C HIS A 164 10.41 3.59 18.56
N LEU A 165 10.68 2.31 18.88
CA LEU A 165 12.00 1.74 18.67
C LEU A 165 12.27 1.66 17.15
N ASN A 166 13.34 2.29 16.69
CA ASN A 166 13.61 2.43 15.25
C ASN A 166 14.68 1.46 14.75
N GLY A 167 15.70 1.17 15.56
CA GLY A 167 16.81 0.36 15.06
C GLY A 167 17.73 -0.17 16.14
N LEU A 168 18.53 -1.15 15.75
CA LEU A 168 19.39 -1.94 16.62
C LEU A 168 20.82 -1.98 16.07
N ALA A 169 21.79 -1.65 16.91
CA ALA A 169 23.21 -1.87 16.65
C ALA A 169 23.70 -3.11 17.38
N MET A 170 24.40 -3.95 16.63
CA MET A 170 25.08 -5.13 17.15
C MET A 170 26.54 -4.79 17.47
N VAL A 171 27.04 -5.20 18.64
CA VAL A 171 28.47 -5.18 18.99
C VAL A 171 28.91 -6.61 19.20
N GLU A 172 29.97 -7.02 18.50
CA GLU A 172 30.50 -8.40 18.57
C GLU A 172 29.40 -9.47 18.37
N GLY A 173 28.43 -9.18 17.50
CA GLY A 173 27.31 -10.08 17.18
C GLY A 173 26.24 -10.21 18.25
N LYS A 174 26.17 -9.28 19.20
CA LYS A 174 25.11 -9.20 20.23
C LYS A 174 24.32 -7.90 20.13
N PRO A 175 23.02 -7.88 20.45
CA PRO A 175 22.25 -6.64 20.57
C PRO A 175 22.84 -5.74 21.66
N THR A 176 23.18 -4.48 21.34
CA THR A 176 23.86 -3.61 22.32
C THR A 176 23.27 -2.22 22.41
N TYR A 177 22.97 -1.56 21.28
CA TYR A 177 22.42 -0.21 21.31
C TYR A 177 21.14 -0.11 20.50
N MET A 178 20.16 0.57 21.06
CA MET A 178 18.85 0.80 20.45
C MET A 178 18.61 2.29 20.28
N THR A 179 17.93 2.69 19.19
CA THR A 179 17.39 4.04 19.06
C THR A 179 15.88 4.04 19.25
N ALA A 180 15.36 5.09 19.88
CA ALA A 180 13.92 5.33 20.00
C ALA A 180 13.58 6.79 19.69
N CYS A 181 12.38 7.08 19.16
CA CYS A 181 11.95 8.47 18.94
C CYS A 181 11.69 9.23 20.24
N SER A 182 11.31 8.55 21.32
CA SER A 182 11.16 9.17 22.64
C SER A 182 11.15 8.15 23.77
N ALA A 183 11.58 8.54 24.98
CA ALA A 183 11.44 7.73 26.19
C ALA A 183 10.03 7.84 26.81
N THR A 184 9.00 7.55 26.02
CA THR A 184 7.58 7.63 26.40
C THR A 184 6.98 6.25 26.67
N ASP A 185 6.05 6.17 27.63
CA ASP A 185 5.31 4.94 27.99
C ASP A 185 3.79 5.14 27.87
N THR A 186 3.37 5.90 26.85
CA THR A 186 1.97 6.13 26.52
C THR A 186 1.74 5.86 25.05
N ALA A 187 0.53 5.45 24.68
CA ALA A 187 0.21 5.09 23.30
C ALA A 187 0.60 6.21 22.33
N THR A 188 1.49 5.89 21.39
CA THR A 188 2.00 6.82 20.37
C THR A 188 2.65 8.11 20.91
N GLY A 189 3.04 8.15 22.18
CA GLY A 189 3.48 9.36 22.88
C GLY A 189 4.65 10.09 22.24
N TRP A 190 5.55 9.33 21.59
CA TRP A 190 6.71 9.85 20.86
C TRP A 190 6.37 10.87 19.76
N ARG A 191 5.14 10.86 19.21
CA ARG A 191 4.72 11.78 18.13
C ARG A 191 4.79 13.25 18.55
N ASN A 192 4.68 13.52 19.86
CA ASN A 192 4.79 14.86 20.44
C ASN A 192 6.24 15.32 20.68
N HIS A 193 7.20 14.41 20.55
CA HIS A 193 8.62 14.64 20.86
C HIS A 193 9.53 14.39 19.66
N ARG A 194 9.01 14.56 18.44
CA ARG A 194 9.76 14.28 17.19
C ARG A 194 11.00 15.16 17.00
N ARG A 195 11.04 16.36 17.56
CA ARG A 195 12.16 17.32 17.35
C ARG A 195 13.41 16.99 18.17
N ASP A 196 13.25 16.50 19.39
CA ASP A 196 14.34 16.42 20.37
C ASP A 196 14.15 15.28 21.41
N GLY A 197 13.09 14.50 21.32
CA GLY A 197 12.81 13.42 22.26
C GLY A 197 13.66 12.19 22.08
N GLY A 198 14.36 12.07 20.96
CA GLY A 198 15.05 10.85 20.54
C GLY A 198 16.18 10.47 21.47
N VAL A 199 16.31 9.17 21.70
CA VAL A 199 17.28 8.58 22.63
C VAL A 199 18.08 7.44 22.02
N VAL A 200 19.26 7.20 22.58
CA VAL A 200 20.04 5.96 22.41
C VAL A 200 20.05 5.24 23.74
N ILE A 201 19.76 3.94 23.72
CA ILE A 201 19.64 3.08 24.89
C ILE A 201 20.70 1.98 24.81
N ASN A 202 21.47 1.79 25.86
CA ASN A 202 22.29 0.59 26.06
C ASN A 202 21.38 -0.55 26.55
N VAL A 203 21.29 -1.63 25.78
CA VAL A 203 20.40 -2.77 26.02
C VAL A 203 20.82 -3.56 27.26
N GLU A 204 22.13 -3.79 27.44
CA GLU A 204 22.65 -4.58 28.55
C GLU A 204 22.54 -3.82 29.88
N GLN A 205 22.89 -2.54 29.87
CA GLN A 205 22.86 -1.69 31.07
C GLN A 205 21.46 -1.15 31.39
N ASN A 206 20.53 -1.21 30.44
CA ASN A 206 19.22 -0.55 30.54
C ASN A 206 19.34 0.97 30.81
N GLU A 207 20.30 1.62 30.16
CA GLU A 207 20.59 3.04 30.38
C GLU A 207 20.39 3.85 29.10
N ILE A 208 19.79 5.03 29.23
CA ILE A 208 19.77 6.03 28.15
C ILE A 208 21.12 6.72 28.13
N ILE A 209 21.89 6.53 27.06
CA ILE A 209 23.26 7.05 26.92
C ILE A 209 23.35 8.32 26.06
N THR A 210 22.28 8.68 25.37
CA THR A 210 22.18 9.92 24.57
C THR A 210 20.72 10.35 24.49
N THR A 211 20.48 11.66 24.56
CA THR A 211 19.16 12.31 24.42
C THR A 211 19.25 13.49 23.45
N GLY A 212 18.12 14.13 23.13
CA GLY A 212 18.12 15.35 22.31
C GLY A 212 18.17 15.09 20.80
N LEU A 213 17.96 13.84 20.37
CA LEU A 213 17.95 13.46 18.96
C LEU A 213 16.56 13.72 18.35
N SER A 214 16.50 13.88 17.04
CA SER A 214 15.27 14.01 16.26
C SER A 214 15.05 12.74 15.44
N MET A 215 14.15 11.87 15.92
CA MET A 215 13.78 10.61 15.25
C MET A 215 15.00 9.75 14.84
N PRO A 216 15.88 9.35 15.77
CA PRO A 216 17.12 8.65 15.42
C PRO A 216 16.88 7.26 14.81
N HIS A 217 17.54 6.96 13.70
CA HIS A 217 17.41 5.71 12.93
C HIS A 217 18.74 5.00 12.71
N SER A 218 18.61 3.71 12.36
CA SER A 218 19.67 2.84 11.83
C SER A 218 21.00 2.95 12.60
N PRO A 219 21.01 2.73 13.92
CA PRO A 219 22.25 2.71 14.67
C PRO A 219 23.11 1.52 14.22
N ARG A 220 24.41 1.73 14.09
CA ARG A 220 25.37 0.72 13.64
C ARG A 220 26.67 0.90 14.42
N TRP A 221 27.22 -0.21 14.92
CA TRP A 221 28.58 -0.21 15.45
C TRP A 221 29.56 -0.42 14.31
N TYR A 222 30.44 0.55 14.06
CA TYR A 222 31.40 0.47 12.97
C TYR A 222 32.67 1.24 13.31
N LYS A 223 33.83 0.60 13.12
CA LYS A 223 35.15 1.15 13.49
C LYS A 223 35.18 1.71 14.92
N GLU A 224 34.77 0.87 15.87
CA GLU A 224 34.77 1.16 17.31
C GLU A 224 33.94 2.40 17.72
N LYS A 225 32.97 2.78 16.90
CA LYS A 225 32.06 3.89 17.15
C LYS A 225 30.62 3.47 16.93
N LEU A 226 29.72 4.07 17.70
CA LEU A 226 28.29 3.97 17.49
C LEU A 226 27.85 5.08 16.52
N TRP A 227 27.63 4.71 15.26
CA TRP A 227 27.08 5.58 14.23
C TRP A 227 25.55 5.50 14.22
N LEU A 228 24.90 6.58 13.83
CA LEU A 228 23.45 6.60 13.59
C LEU A 228 23.06 7.76 12.69
N LEU A 229 21.78 7.76 12.33
CA LEU A 229 21.14 8.80 11.54
C LEU A 229 20.25 9.64 12.44
N ASN A 230 20.45 10.95 12.47
CA ASN A 230 19.55 11.91 13.13
C ASN A 230 18.52 12.40 12.11
N SER A 231 17.48 11.60 11.89
CA SER A 231 16.63 11.70 10.69
C SER A 231 15.86 13.00 10.56
N GLY A 232 15.40 13.57 11.68
CA GLY A 232 14.68 14.84 11.65
C GLY A 232 15.57 16.08 11.44
N THR A 233 16.90 15.93 11.49
CA THR A 233 17.86 16.97 11.06
C THR A 233 18.52 16.66 9.72
N GLY A 234 18.36 15.43 9.21
CA GLY A 234 18.97 14.97 7.95
C GLY A 234 20.46 14.66 8.08
N GLU A 235 20.93 14.23 9.24
CA GLU A 235 22.38 14.15 9.51
C GLU A 235 22.86 12.73 9.79
N LEU A 236 24.01 12.37 9.19
CA LEU A 236 24.83 11.23 9.59
C LEU A 236 25.83 11.70 10.65
N GLY A 237 26.01 10.90 11.70
CA GLY A 237 27.03 11.15 12.72
C GLY A 237 27.29 9.93 13.61
N TYR A 238 28.01 10.15 14.69
CA TYR A 238 28.29 9.14 15.71
C TYR A 238 28.12 9.68 17.12
N ILE A 239 28.00 8.80 18.09
CA ILE A 239 27.99 9.15 19.51
C ILE A 239 29.43 9.33 20.00
N ASP A 240 29.78 10.54 20.41
CA ASP A 240 31.00 10.87 21.12
C ASP A 240 30.66 11.34 22.54
N LYS A 241 31.15 10.62 23.55
CA LYS A 241 30.95 10.97 24.98
C LYS A 241 29.49 11.28 25.33
N GLY A 242 28.57 10.45 24.84
CA GLY A 242 27.12 10.56 25.09
C GLY A 242 26.41 11.66 24.31
N LYS A 243 27.08 12.30 23.33
CA LYS A 243 26.50 13.33 22.46
C LYS A 243 26.62 12.94 21.00
N PHE A 244 25.66 13.38 20.20
CA PHE A 244 25.72 13.21 18.75
C PHE A 244 26.68 14.21 18.12
N ALA A 245 27.69 13.69 17.41
CA ALA A 245 28.63 14.46 16.61
C ALA A 245 28.23 14.33 15.13
N PRO A 246 27.57 15.36 14.54
CA PRO A 246 27.20 15.33 13.13
C PRO A 246 28.44 15.41 12.24
N ILE A 247 28.42 14.67 11.13
CA ILE A 247 29.51 14.62 10.15
C ILE A 247 29.04 15.12 8.79
N THR A 248 27.87 14.68 8.33
CA THR A 248 27.36 15.04 7.00
C THR A 248 25.89 15.35 7.08
N PHE A 249 25.49 16.48 6.49
CA PHE A 249 24.10 16.77 6.20
C PHE A 249 23.71 16.19 4.84
N CYS A 250 22.61 15.44 4.83
CA CYS A 250 21.97 14.92 3.64
C CYS A 250 20.62 15.61 3.45
N PRO A 251 20.30 16.11 2.23
CA PRO A 251 19.07 16.85 1.96
C PRO A 251 17.84 15.93 1.84
N GLY A 252 17.52 15.17 2.89
CA GLY A 252 16.39 14.25 2.96
C GLY A 252 16.27 13.60 4.34
N PHE A 253 15.12 12.98 4.62
CA PHE A 253 14.93 12.21 5.85
C PHE A 253 15.81 10.95 5.76
N VAL A 254 16.91 10.94 6.51
CA VAL A 254 17.92 9.88 6.46
C VAL A 254 17.42 8.63 7.18
N ARG A 255 17.50 7.47 6.51
CA ARG A 255 17.20 6.15 7.08
C ARG A 255 17.80 5.05 6.23
N GLY A 256 18.11 3.92 6.87
CA GLY A 256 18.98 2.92 6.29
C GLY A 256 20.43 3.40 6.34
N LEU A 257 21.26 2.64 7.06
CA LEU A 257 22.69 2.91 7.20
C LEU A 257 23.46 1.60 7.05
N ALA A 258 24.40 1.59 6.12
CA ALA A 258 25.37 0.52 5.94
C ALA A 258 26.77 1.09 5.73
N PHE A 259 27.78 0.25 5.93
CA PHE A 259 29.18 0.66 5.83
C PHE A 259 29.96 -0.26 4.90
N TRP A 260 30.97 0.31 4.23
CA TRP A 260 31.96 -0.44 3.47
C TRP A 260 33.30 0.27 3.47
N GLY A 261 34.32 -0.34 4.09
CA GLY A 261 35.65 0.26 4.21
C GLY A 261 35.60 1.63 4.88
N ASP A 262 35.95 2.68 4.14
CA ASP A 262 35.95 4.07 4.59
C ASP A 262 34.67 4.83 4.23
N PHE A 263 33.61 4.13 3.79
CA PHE A 263 32.38 4.76 3.32
C PHE A 263 31.17 4.38 4.18
N ALA A 264 30.29 5.36 4.42
CA ALA A 264 28.91 5.14 4.79
C ALA A 264 28.02 5.19 3.54
N VAL A 265 26.99 4.33 3.52
CA VAL A 265 25.92 4.34 2.52
C VAL A 265 24.63 4.66 3.26
N VAL A 266 24.01 5.78 2.90
CA VAL A 266 22.84 6.35 3.59
C VAL A 266 21.66 6.43 2.65
N GLY A 267 20.51 5.90 3.07
CA GLY A 267 19.24 6.06 2.36
C GLY A 267 18.55 7.39 2.71
N LEU A 268 17.84 7.96 1.74
CA LEU A 268 17.12 9.23 1.86
C LEU A 268 15.67 9.09 1.45
N SER A 269 14.82 9.86 2.12
CA SER A 269 13.40 9.97 1.78
C SER A 269 12.91 11.40 1.78
N LYS A 270 11.82 11.63 1.06
CA LYS A 270 11.12 12.92 1.08
C LYS A 270 10.31 13.09 2.37
N LEU A 271 10.11 14.35 2.76
CA LEU A 271 9.21 14.76 3.85
C LEU A 271 7.79 14.93 3.30
N ARG A 272 7.03 13.84 3.15
CA ARG A 272 5.70 13.86 2.49
C ARG A 272 4.56 13.35 3.37
N SER A 273 4.84 12.65 4.46
CA SER A 273 3.82 12.21 5.41
C SER A 273 3.57 13.30 6.45
N GLY A 274 2.33 13.43 6.96
CA GLY A 274 2.01 14.35 8.06
C GLY A 274 2.80 14.05 9.35
N ALA A 275 3.41 12.87 9.46
CA ALA A 275 4.31 12.52 10.57
C ALA A 275 5.73 13.08 10.40
N PHE A 276 6.08 13.66 9.25
CA PHE A 276 7.42 14.22 8.96
C PHE A 276 7.41 15.74 8.69
N THR A 277 6.29 16.42 8.90
CA THR A 277 6.23 17.89 8.85
C THR A 277 6.62 18.50 10.20
N GLY A 278 7.16 19.72 10.17
CA GLY A 278 7.56 20.48 11.36
C GLY A 278 8.91 20.05 11.96
N LEU A 279 9.77 19.43 11.15
CA LEU A 279 11.12 18.98 11.53
C LEU A 279 12.17 20.05 11.18
N ALA A 280 13.28 20.07 11.91
CA ALA A 280 14.40 20.99 11.63
C ALA A 280 14.98 20.83 10.21
N LEU A 281 14.90 19.62 9.66
CA LEU A 281 15.25 19.35 8.26
C LEU A 281 14.40 20.16 7.27
N GLU A 282 13.09 20.27 7.50
CA GLU A 282 12.19 21.04 6.64
C GLU A 282 12.55 22.54 6.68
N GLU A 283 12.77 23.07 7.89
CA GLU A 283 13.19 24.45 8.12
C GLU A 283 14.52 24.74 7.38
N ARG A 284 15.50 23.85 7.49
CA ARG A 284 16.82 23.96 6.84
C ARG A 284 16.73 23.91 5.31
N LEU A 285 15.94 22.99 4.76
CA LEU A 285 15.76 22.87 3.31
C LEU A 285 15.06 24.10 2.73
N ASN A 286 14.01 24.58 3.39
CA ASN A 286 13.28 25.78 2.98
C ASN A 286 14.18 27.02 3.01
N ALA A 287 15.00 27.18 4.05
CA ALA A 287 15.97 28.29 4.15
C ALA A 287 17.02 28.26 3.03
N GLN A 288 17.31 27.08 2.47
CA GLN A 288 18.23 26.89 1.35
C GLN A 288 17.54 26.94 -0.03
N GLY A 289 16.21 27.16 -0.07
CA GLY A 289 15.45 27.11 -1.32
C GLY A 289 15.43 25.71 -1.96
N ASN A 290 15.59 24.66 -1.15
CA ASN A 290 15.70 23.27 -1.59
C ASN A 290 14.53 22.41 -1.10
N THR A 291 14.38 21.20 -1.65
CA THR A 291 13.37 20.22 -1.22
C THR A 291 14.02 18.90 -0.86
N ALA A 292 13.34 18.08 -0.04
CA ALA A 292 13.89 16.79 0.35
C ALA A 292 13.99 15.84 -0.85
N HIS A 293 15.12 15.15 -0.96
CA HIS A 293 15.41 14.16 -2.00
C HIS A 293 15.16 12.74 -1.50
N CYS A 294 14.91 11.83 -2.45
CA CYS A 294 14.82 10.40 -2.23
C CYS A 294 15.95 9.71 -2.99
N GLY A 295 16.61 8.72 -2.37
CA GLY A 295 17.70 7.99 -3.00
C GLY A 295 18.80 7.59 -2.03
N VAL A 296 20.03 7.44 -2.53
CA VAL A 296 21.17 6.92 -1.76
C VAL A 296 22.34 7.91 -1.85
N MET A 297 23.08 8.07 -0.75
CA MET A 297 24.33 8.81 -0.71
C MET A 297 25.47 7.92 -0.20
N VAL A 298 26.63 8.04 -0.84
CA VAL A 298 27.89 7.44 -0.38
C VAL A 298 28.75 8.54 0.20
N ILE A 299 29.16 8.39 1.44
CA ILE A 299 29.87 9.41 2.22
C ILE A 299 31.22 8.84 2.65
N ASP A 300 32.29 9.57 2.35
CA ASP A 300 33.62 9.26 2.88
C ASP A 300 33.70 9.62 4.38
N LEU A 301 34.01 8.65 5.24
CA LEU A 301 33.98 8.79 6.69
C LEU A 301 35.08 9.69 7.24
N ASN A 302 36.18 9.85 6.49
CA ASN A 302 37.33 10.64 6.93
C ASN A 302 37.08 12.13 6.74
N SER A 303 36.47 12.50 5.62
CA SER A 303 36.22 13.89 5.21
C SER A 303 34.78 14.36 5.45
N GLY A 304 33.83 13.44 5.61
CA GLY A 304 32.40 13.73 5.65
C GLY A 304 31.80 14.16 4.30
N GLN A 305 32.55 14.04 3.21
CA GLN A 305 32.09 14.44 1.87
C GLN A 305 31.18 13.38 1.25
N ILE A 306 30.11 13.82 0.59
CA ILE A 306 29.29 12.97 -0.27
C ILE A 306 30.07 12.74 -1.57
N VAL A 307 30.59 11.54 -1.76
CA VAL A 307 31.44 11.18 -2.92
C VAL A 307 30.62 10.66 -4.08
N GLU A 308 29.51 9.98 -3.82
CA GLU A 308 28.61 9.48 -4.85
C GLU A 308 27.15 9.55 -4.39
N TRP A 309 26.22 9.55 -5.35
CA TRP A 309 24.79 9.59 -5.04
C TRP A 309 23.94 8.94 -6.13
N VAL A 310 22.74 8.51 -5.73
CA VAL A 310 21.63 8.13 -6.60
C VAL A 310 20.41 8.89 -6.13
N HIS A 311 19.70 9.56 -7.04
CA HIS A 311 18.40 10.16 -6.78
C HIS A 311 17.31 9.40 -7.53
N ILE A 312 16.23 9.14 -6.82
CA ILE A 312 15.05 8.44 -7.34
C ILE A 312 13.87 9.41 -7.27
N ALA A 313 13.24 9.68 -8.43
CA ALA A 313 12.15 10.63 -8.55
C ALA A 313 10.81 9.96 -8.88
N LYS A 314 9.75 10.78 -8.88
CA LYS A 314 8.35 10.45 -9.18
C LYS A 314 7.72 9.46 -8.21
N THR A 315 7.87 8.16 -8.47
CA THR A 315 7.05 7.11 -7.86
C THR A 315 7.57 6.69 -6.49
N ILE A 316 8.90 6.68 -6.33
CA ILE A 316 9.55 6.27 -5.08
C ILE A 316 9.96 7.55 -4.36
N GLU A 317 9.29 7.83 -3.26
CA GLU A 317 9.57 8.99 -2.41
C GLU A 317 10.26 8.59 -1.10
N GLU A 318 10.54 7.30 -0.95
CA GLU A 318 10.88 6.69 0.31
C GLU A 318 11.82 5.50 0.14
N LEU A 319 12.91 5.49 0.90
CA LEU A 319 13.73 4.32 1.23
C LEU A 319 13.55 4.03 2.71
N PHE A 320 13.56 2.76 3.11
CA PHE A 320 13.42 2.38 4.52
C PHE A 320 14.74 1.92 5.13
N ASP A 321 15.29 0.80 4.65
CA ASP A 321 16.57 0.26 5.10
C ASP A 321 17.48 -0.08 3.90
N ILE A 322 18.78 -0.20 4.16
CA ILE A 322 19.81 -0.45 3.14
C ILE A 322 20.91 -1.37 3.67
N VAL A 323 21.35 -2.28 2.83
CA VAL A 323 22.49 -3.17 3.08
C VAL A 323 23.50 -3.10 1.94
N VAL A 324 24.77 -3.31 2.28
CA VAL A 324 25.84 -3.55 1.30
C VAL A 324 25.97 -5.05 1.12
N LEU A 325 26.21 -5.49 -0.12
CA LEU A 325 26.50 -6.88 -0.47
C LEU A 325 27.95 -6.98 -0.99
N PRO A 326 28.94 -7.24 -0.11
CA PRO A 326 30.33 -7.38 -0.51
C PRO A 326 30.55 -8.60 -1.41
N ASN A 327 31.42 -8.47 -2.39
CA ASN A 327 31.78 -9.53 -3.35
C ASN A 327 30.61 -10.08 -4.18
N VAL A 328 29.46 -9.38 -4.17
CA VAL A 328 28.28 -9.70 -4.97
C VAL A 328 28.10 -8.55 -5.97
N ARG A 329 28.35 -8.82 -7.26
CA ARG A 329 28.40 -7.78 -8.28
C ARG A 329 27.10 -7.58 -9.01
N GLN A 330 26.30 -8.62 -9.19
CA GLN A 330 25.03 -8.56 -9.90
C GLN A 330 23.97 -9.43 -9.19
N PRO A 331 23.51 -9.00 -8.01
CA PRO A 331 22.45 -9.72 -7.31
C PRO A 331 21.13 -9.58 -8.05
N GLU A 332 20.35 -10.64 -8.00
CA GLU A 332 18.93 -10.65 -8.33
C GLU A 332 18.18 -11.44 -7.27
N ALA A 333 16.90 -11.14 -7.08
CA ALA A 333 16.00 -12.00 -6.31
C ALA A 333 14.89 -12.56 -7.21
N LEU A 334 14.41 -13.77 -6.92
CA LEU A 334 13.15 -14.29 -7.41
C LEU A 334 11.98 -13.65 -6.66
N GLY A 335 10.87 -13.45 -7.35
CA GLY A 335 9.63 -12.98 -6.72
C GLY A 335 8.80 -14.13 -6.18
N LEU A 336 7.65 -13.82 -5.60
CA LEU A 336 6.66 -14.81 -5.14
C LEU A 336 5.76 -15.33 -6.28
N GLN A 337 5.94 -14.81 -7.49
CA GLN A 337 5.20 -15.19 -8.69
C GLN A 337 6.10 -15.20 -9.92
N GLY A 338 5.66 -15.89 -10.98
CA GLY A 338 6.38 -16.02 -12.24
C GLY A 338 6.96 -17.42 -12.46
N ASP A 339 7.41 -17.66 -13.69
CA ASP A 339 7.92 -18.97 -14.10
C ASP A 339 9.19 -19.39 -13.34
N GLU A 340 10.07 -18.44 -13.02
CA GLU A 340 11.36 -18.74 -12.40
C GLU A 340 11.19 -19.38 -11.02
N VAL A 341 10.39 -18.78 -10.14
CA VAL A 341 10.14 -19.35 -8.80
C VAL A 341 9.38 -20.68 -8.85
N GLN A 342 8.66 -20.96 -9.93
CA GLN A 342 7.94 -22.23 -10.11
C GLN A 342 8.81 -23.36 -10.65
N ARG A 343 9.93 -23.03 -11.31
CA ARG A 343 10.62 -23.98 -12.19
C ARG A 343 12.11 -24.13 -11.95
N LEU A 344 12.77 -23.14 -11.37
CA LEU A 344 14.18 -23.24 -11.00
C LEU A 344 14.28 -24.07 -9.71
N VAL A 345 14.90 -25.24 -9.82
CA VAL A 345 15.02 -26.22 -8.74
C VAL A 345 16.48 -26.59 -8.55
N THR A 346 16.91 -26.65 -7.29
CA THR A 346 18.20 -27.20 -6.86
C THR A 346 17.97 -28.26 -5.80
N PHE A 347 18.84 -29.26 -5.75
CA PHE A 347 18.84 -30.33 -4.74
C PHE A 347 20.26 -30.87 -4.58
N PRO A 348 20.59 -31.58 -3.47
CA PRO A 348 21.93 -32.12 -3.28
C PRO A 348 22.38 -32.93 -4.50
N ASN A 349 23.58 -32.61 -5.02
CA ASN A 349 24.17 -33.21 -6.22
C ASN A 349 23.48 -32.88 -7.56
N SER A 350 22.64 -31.83 -7.65
CA SER A 350 22.05 -31.40 -8.93
C SER A 350 23.07 -30.79 -9.90
N GLY A 351 24.22 -30.34 -9.39
CA GLY A 351 25.28 -29.71 -10.20
C GLY A 351 24.89 -28.33 -10.76
N GLY A 352 24.11 -27.56 -9.99
CA GLY A 352 23.53 -26.28 -10.39
C GLY A 352 22.01 -26.34 -10.60
N ILE A 353 21.47 -25.29 -11.21
CA ILE A 353 20.02 -25.13 -11.41
C ILE A 353 19.46 -26.09 -12.46
N VAL A 354 18.42 -26.85 -12.08
CA VAL A 354 17.60 -27.65 -12.98
C VAL A 354 16.27 -26.94 -13.25
N THR A 355 15.89 -26.81 -14.53
CA THR A 355 14.61 -26.18 -14.91
C THR A 355 13.56 -27.25 -15.21
N THR A 356 12.47 -27.27 -14.46
CA THR A 356 11.35 -28.21 -14.70
C THR A 356 10.56 -27.86 -15.97
N LYS A 357 9.84 -28.84 -16.52
CA LYS A 357 9.01 -28.66 -17.74
C LYS A 357 7.93 -27.59 -17.49
N PRO A 358 7.64 -26.71 -18.49
CA PRO A 358 6.59 -25.72 -18.35
C PRO A 358 5.22 -26.38 -18.23
N THR A 359 4.34 -25.84 -17.39
CA THR A 359 2.94 -26.26 -17.34
C THR A 359 2.20 -25.62 -18.51
N VAL A 360 1.86 -26.42 -19.55
CA VAL A 360 1.24 -25.92 -20.80
C VAL A 360 -0.19 -25.40 -20.59
N LYS A 361 -0.89 -25.90 -19.56
CA LYS A 361 -2.24 -25.45 -19.18
C LYS A 361 -2.45 -25.70 -17.69
N ARG A 362 -2.77 -24.66 -16.92
CA ARG A 362 -3.12 -24.84 -15.50
C ARG A 362 -4.39 -25.71 -15.45
N PRO A 363 -4.39 -26.85 -14.74
CA PRO A 363 -5.56 -27.73 -14.71
C PRO A 363 -6.74 -27.15 -13.92
N SER A 364 -6.53 -26.07 -13.17
CA SER A 364 -7.55 -25.40 -12.36
C SER A 364 -8.47 -24.50 -13.19
N ILE A 365 -9.78 -24.68 -13.05
CA ILE A 365 -10.83 -23.84 -13.66
C ILE A 365 -11.06 -22.54 -12.87
N GLY A 366 -10.57 -22.46 -11.62
CA GLY A 366 -10.71 -21.28 -10.74
C GLY A 366 -9.74 -20.13 -11.05
N GLN A 367 -10.07 -18.94 -10.55
CA GLN A 367 -9.18 -17.78 -10.59
C GLN A 367 -7.87 -18.07 -9.84
N VAL A 368 -6.77 -17.44 -10.29
CA VAL A 368 -5.49 -17.51 -9.58
C VAL A 368 -5.67 -16.86 -8.21
N PRO A 369 -5.43 -17.57 -7.09
CA PRO A 369 -5.53 -16.96 -5.77
C PRO A 369 -4.48 -15.84 -5.65
N PRO A 370 -4.76 -14.78 -4.87
CA PRO A 370 -3.75 -13.79 -4.55
C PRO A 370 -2.55 -14.46 -3.89
N VAL A 371 -1.34 -14.04 -4.25
CA VAL A 371 -0.11 -14.57 -3.67
C VAL A 371 0.15 -13.86 -2.36
N ALA A 372 0.14 -14.61 -1.25
CA ALA A 372 0.45 -14.08 0.08
C ALA A 372 1.82 -13.40 0.09
N GLY A 373 1.92 -12.23 0.71
CA GLY A 373 3.15 -11.43 0.76
C GLY A 373 3.42 -10.52 -0.44
N LEU A 374 2.67 -10.64 -1.54
CA LEU A 374 2.67 -9.62 -2.58
C LEU A 374 1.74 -8.46 -2.18
N PRO A 375 2.08 -7.21 -2.55
CA PRO A 375 1.10 -6.14 -2.43
C PRO A 375 -0.09 -6.55 -3.29
N GLN A 376 -1.27 -6.58 -2.68
CA GLN A 376 -2.46 -6.49 -3.49
C GLN A 376 -2.33 -5.16 -4.22
N ALA A 377 -2.61 -5.15 -5.52
CA ALA A 377 -2.92 -3.87 -6.13
C ALA A 377 -3.93 -3.23 -5.17
N PHE A 378 -3.63 -2.04 -4.67
CA PHE A 378 -4.74 -1.14 -4.45
C PHE A 378 -5.45 -1.20 -5.80
N GLU A 379 -6.59 -1.88 -5.84
CA GLU A 379 -7.70 -1.27 -6.52
C GLU A 379 -7.69 0.13 -5.91
N GLN A 380 -7.04 1.07 -6.60
CA GLN A 380 -7.41 2.48 -6.48
C GLN A 380 -8.91 2.39 -6.35
N PRO A 381 -9.56 2.99 -5.34
CA PRO A 381 -11.02 3.03 -5.31
C PRO A 381 -11.39 3.43 -6.72
N LYS A 382 -11.94 2.48 -7.51
CA LYS A 382 -11.89 2.56 -8.98
C LYS A 382 -12.25 4.00 -9.27
N GLN A 383 -11.37 4.79 -9.90
CA GLN A 383 -11.67 6.21 -10.20
C GLN A 383 -13.16 6.29 -10.44
N PRO A 384 -13.98 6.93 -9.57
CA PRO A 384 -15.37 6.54 -9.35
C PRO A 384 -15.96 6.22 -10.70
N VAL A 385 -16.11 4.91 -11.00
CA VAL A 385 -16.21 4.47 -12.40
C VAL A 385 -17.29 5.31 -13.00
N ALA A 386 -16.95 6.16 -13.97
CA ALA A 386 -17.82 7.28 -14.32
C ALA A 386 -19.19 6.70 -14.69
N ILE A 387 -20.15 6.85 -13.78
CA ILE A 387 -21.48 6.26 -13.97
C ILE A 387 -22.12 7.09 -15.06
N LYS A 388 -22.31 6.47 -16.22
CA LYS A 388 -22.99 7.11 -17.34
C LYS A 388 -24.48 6.95 -17.12
N TYR A 389 -25.17 8.08 -16.99
CA TYR A 389 -26.63 8.13 -16.96
C TYR A 389 -27.11 8.45 -18.37
N GLN A 390 -27.97 7.60 -18.92
CA GLN A 390 -28.46 7.77 -20.29
C GLN A 390 -29.96 7.52 -20.35
N ARG A 391 -30.65 8.33 -21.15
CA ARG A 391 -32.03 8.05 -21.55
C ARG A 391 -32.03 6.84 -22.47
N VAL A 392 -32.87 5.86 -22.16
CA VAL A 392 -33.13 4.72 -23.04
C VAL A 392 -34.29 5.12 -23.96
N TYR A 393 -33.98 5.34 -25.23
CA TYR A 393 -34.96 5.76 -26.23
C TYR A 393 -35.77 4.57 -26.76
N HIS A 394 -37.00 4.84 -27.21
CA HIS A 394 -37.91 3.87 -27.84
C HIS A 394 -38.35 2.71 -26.94
N LEU A 395 -38.41 2.90 -25.62
CA LEU A 395 -38.99 1.91 -24.72
C LEU A 395 -40.47 1.65 -25.07
N ASN A 396 -40.81 0.38 -25.21
CA ASN A 396 -42.15 -0.12 -25.49
C ASN A 396 -42.41 -1.41 -24.70
N SER A 397 -43.63 -1.93 -24.78
CA SER A 397 -44.03 -3.11 -24.01
C SER A 397 -43.20 -4.36 -24.26
N THR A 398 -42.56 -4.47 -25.43
CA THR A 398 -41.75 -5.62 -25.83
C THR A 398 -40.28 -5.48 -25.41
N ASN A 399 -39.60 -4.39 -25.81
CA ASN A 399 -38.17 -4.23 -25.55
C ASN A 399 -37.85 -3.88 -24.09
N THR A 400 -38.84 -3.44 -23.29
CA THR A 400 -38.64 -3.20 -21.86
C THR A 400 -38.39 -4.52 -21.10
N LEU A 401 -38.87 -5.66 -21.63
CA LEU A 401 -38.65 -6.99 -21.04
C LEU A 401 -37.18 -7.41 -21.07
N ASP A 402 -36.38 -6.89 -22.01
CA ASP A 402 -34.93 -7.17 -22.10
C ASP A 402 -34.18 -6.64 -20.85
N TYR A 403 -34.78 -5.70 -20.13
CA TYR A 403 -34.21 -5.09 -18.93
C TYR A 403 -34.79 -5.63 -17.62
N ASP A 404 -35.66 -6.66 -17.64
CA ASP A 404 -36.40 -7.13 -16.45
C ASP A 404 -35.47 -7.51 -15.27
N ALA A 405 -34.28 -8.06 -15.57
CA ALA A 405 -33.24 -8.37 -14.57
C ALA A 405 -32.75 -7.13 -13.79
N LEU A 406 -33.00 -5.92 -14.30
CA LEU A 406 -32.69 -4.64 -13.68
C LEU A 406 -33.95 -3.87 -13.26
N THR A 407 -35.04 -4.57 -12.95
CA THR A 407 -36.30 -3.93 -12.54
C THR A 407 -36.80 -4.44 -11.19
N TYR A 408 -37.38 -3.54 -10.41
CA TYR A 408 -38.07 -3.87 -9.17
C TYR A 408 -39.15 -2.83 -8.86
N PRO A 409 -40.41 -3.23 -8.68
CA PRO A 409 -40.95 -4.57 -8.94
C PRO A 409 -40.74 -5.05 -10.39
N SER A 410 -40.77 -6.37 -10.63
CA SER A 410 -40.51 -6.93 -11.97
C SER A 410 -41.53 -6.40 -12.99
N ILE A 411 -40.99 -5.84 -14.07
CA ILE A 411 -41.75 -5.38 -15.23
C ILE A 411 -42.41 -6.57 -15.93
N LYS A 412 -41.68 -7.66 -16.16
CA LYS A 412 -42.26 -8.87 -16.76
C LYS A 412 -43.49 -9.38 -16.02
N GLN A 413 -43.46 -9.35 -14.68
CA GLN A 413 -44.63 -9.71 -13.88
C GLN A 413 -45.74 -8.67 -13.97
N ARG A 414 -45.41 -7.38 -13.86
CA ARG A 414 -46.38 -6.29 -13.95
C ARG A 414 -47.19 -6.35 -15.25
N TRP A 415 -46.55 -6.60 -16.40
CA TRP A 415 -47.19 -6.61 -17.73
C TRP A 415 -48.25 -7.70 -17.88
N GLN A 416 -48.14 -8.80 -17.12
CA GLN A 416 -49.14 -9.88 -17.12
C GLN A 416 -50.48 -9.41 -16.55
N THR A 417 -50.44 -8.45 -15.61
CA THR A 417 -51.63 -7.94 -14.91
C THR A 417 -52.01 -6.51 -15.30
N GLN A 418 -51.04 -5.71 -15.70
CA GLN A 418 -51.12 -4.27 -15.94
C GLN A 418 -50.16 -3.90 -17.08
N PRO A 419 -50.57 -4.13 -18.35
CA PRO A 419 -49.78 -3.68 -19.50
C PRO A 419 -49.70 -2.14 -19.53
N PRO A 420 -48.63 -1.57 -20.09
CA PRO A 420 -48.47 -0.12 -20.17
C PRO A 420 -49.57 0.51 -21.02
N LYS A 421 -50.17 1.58 -20.51
CA LYS A 421 -51.21 2.41 -21.12
C LYS A 421 -50.65 3.71 -21.70
N GLY A 422 -49.46 4.11 -21.25
CA GLY A 422 -48.79 5.35 -21.63
C GLY A 422 -47.41 5.18 -22.27
N GLU A 423 -46.73 6.30 -22.50
CA GLU A 423 -45.35 6.32 -23.00
C GLU A 423 -44.37 5.92 -21.89
N LEU A 424 -43.40 5.06 -22.21
CA LEU A 424 -42.38 4.63 -21.25
C LEU A 424 -41.13 5.50 -21.33
N PHE A 425 -40.67 5.95 -20.16
CA PHE A 425 -39.45 6.71 -19.96
C PHE A 425 -38.50 5.90 -19.10
N GLY A 426 -37.24 5.78 -19.53
CA GLY A 426 -36.24 5.05 -18.76
C GLY A 426 -34.91 5.77 -18.72
N ILE A 427 -34.30 5.82 -17.54
CA ILE A 427 -32.92 6.27 -17.36
C ILE A 427 -32.12 5.08 -16.85
N SER A 428 -31.05 4.75 -17.57
CA SER A 428 -30.11 3.71 -17.17
C SER A 428 -28.85 4.31 -16.56
N ALA A 429 -28.26 3.59 -15.61
CA ALA A 429 -26.95 3.86 -15.06
C ALA A 429 -26.00 2.74 -15.52
N ALA A 430 -24.88 3.10 -16.14
CA ALA A 430 -23.90 2.16 -16.65
C ALA A 430 -22.50 2.42 -16.08
N VAL A 431 -21.80 1.33 -15.78
CA VAL A 431 -20.42 1.29 -15.29
C VAL A 431 -19.64 0.47 -16.31
N GLU A 432 -18.65 1.08 -16.98
CA GLU A 432 -17.83 0.40 -18.01
C GLU A 432 -18.64 -0.26 -19.15
N GLY A 433 -19.84 0.27 -19.46
CA GLY A 433 -20.72 -0.25 -20.50
C GLY A 433 -21.70 -1.34 -20.02
N SER A 434 -21.60 -1.78 -18.77
CA SER A 434 -22.58 -2.67 -18.14
C SER A 434 -23.62 -1.88 -17.36
N LEU A 435 -24.90 -2.23 -17.52
CA LEU A 435 -25.99 -1.59 -16.78
C LEU A 435 -25.99 -2.06 -15.31
N VAL A 436 -26.05 -1.10 -14.39
CA VAL A 436 -26.01 -1.34 -12.93
C VAL A 436 -27.22 -0.79 -12.19
N GLY A 437 -28.06 -0.02 -12.87
CA GLY A 437 -29.32 0.46 -12.33
C GLY A 437 -30.23 1.01 -13.42
N PHE A 438 -31.52 0.95 -13.18
CA PHE A 438 -32.53 1.38 -14.13
C PHE A 438 -33.76 1.91 -13.40
N VAL A 439 -34.27 3.06 -13.84
CA VAL A 439 -35.56 3.59 -13.42
C VAL A 439 -36.46 3.69 -14.63
N ILE A 440 -37.72 3.28 -14.46
CA ILE A 440 -38.74 3.33 -15.50
C ILE A 440 -39.96 4.06 -14.96
N ALA A 441 -40.43 5.04 -15.71
CA ALA A 441 -41.70 5.70 -15.49
C ALA A 441 -42.62 5.52 -16.69
N GLU A 442 -43.90 5.44 -16.40
CA GLU A 442 -44.98 5.43 -17.37
C GLU A 442 -45.69 6.77 -17.34
N ARG A 443 -45.75 7.44 -18.49
CA ARG A 443 -46.46 8.70 -18.65
C ARG A 443 -47.84 8.44 -19.23
N VAL A 444 -48.84 8.47 -18.37
CA VAL A 444 -50.24 8.17 -18.70
C VAL A 444 -50.98 9.39 -19.28
N SER A 445 -50.53 10.62 -18.98
CA SER A 445 -51.08 11.86 -19.53
C SER A 445 -49.97 12.84 -19.93
N SER A 446 -50.29 13.97 -20.58
CA SER A 446 -49.29 15.00 -20.88
C SER A 446 -48.66 15.62 -19.63
N GLU A 447 -49.38 15.60 -18.51
CA GLU A 447 -49.01 16.32 -17.29
C GLU A 447 -48.49 15.40 -16.18
N THR A 448 -48.72 14.09 -16.26
CA THR A 448 -48.45 13.16 -15.16
C THR A 448 -47.70 11.90 -15.61
N ALA A 449 -46.73 11.49 -14.81
CA ALA A 449 -46.04 10.21 -14.94
C ALA A 449 -45.93 9.48 -13.60
N ASP A 450 -45.84 8.16 -13.66
CA ASP A 450 -45.73 7.28 -12.50
C ASP A 450 -44.47 6.42 -12.64
N ILE A 451 -43.61 6.39 -11.62
CA ILE A 451 -42.48 5.48 -11.55
C ILE A 451 -43.03 4.08 -11.30
N ILE A 452 -42.74 3.16 -12.22
CA ILE A 452 -43.23 1.77 -12.19
C ILE A 452 -42.14 0.77 -11.78
N SER A 453 -40.85 1.15 -11.88
CA SER A 453 -39.73 0.35 -11.38
C SER A 453 -38.51 1.23 -11.10
N LEU A 454 -37.79 0.91 -10.04
CA LEU A 454 -36.48 1.47 -9.72
C LEU A 454 -35.59 0.38 -9.10
N LEU A 455 -34.48 0.06 -9.74
CA LEU A 455 -33.49 -0.87 -9.17
C LEU A 455 -32.07 -0.35 -9.35
N VAL A 456 -31.25 -0.60 -8.32
CA VAL A 456 -29.79 -0.53 -8.38
C VAL A 456 -29.26 -1.86 -7.87
N LEU A 457 -28.34 -2.47 -8.63
CA LEU A 457 -27.71 -3.75 -8.28
C LEU A 457 -27.10 -3.69 -6.87
N PRO A 458 -27.24 -4.74 -6.04
CA PRO A 458 -26.76 -4.76 -4.65
C PRO A 458 -25.34 -4.24 -4.45
N GLU A 459 -24.42 -4.66 -5.32
CA GLU A 459 -23.00 -4.31 -5.35
C GLU A 459 -22.73 -2.82 -5.67
N CYS A 460 -23.70 -2.11 -6.26
CA CYS A 460 -23.59 -0.70 -6.62
C CYS A 460 -24.42 0.24 -5.73
N ARG A 461 -25.02 -0.29 -4.65
CA ARG A 461 -25.81 0.52 -3.69
C ARG A 461 -24.89 1.39 -2.81
N ARG A 462 -25.49 2.37 -2.13
CA ARG A 462 -24.81 3.36 -1.26
C ARG A 462 -23.81 4.30 -1.97
N GLN A 463 -23.84 4.33 -3.31
CA GLN A 463 -23.01 5.23 -4.13
C GLN A 463 -23.78 6.43 -4.72
N GLY A 464 -25.04 6.64 -4.31
CA GLY A 464 -25.88 7.74 -4.81
C GLY A 464 -26.54 7.51 -6.19
N ILE A 465 -26.39 6.31 -6.77
CA ILE A 465 -26.93 5.97 -8.11
C ILE A 465 -28.44 6.15 -8.18
N GLY A 466 -29.18 5.62 -7.20
CA GLY A 466 -30.65 5.74 -7.16
C GLY A 466 -31.12 7.19 -7.11
N THR A 467 -30.43 8.04 -6.35
CA THR A 467 -30.70 9.48 -6.30
C THR A 467 -30.51 10.14 -7.66
N LYS A 468 -29.40 9.84 -8.34
CA LYS A 468 -29.11 10.41 -9.66
C LYS A 468 -30.08 9.90 -10.73
N LEU A 469 -30.45 8.62 -10.72
CA LEU A 469 -31.45 8.05 -11.63
C LEU A 469 -32.77 8.85 -11.56
N LEU A 470 -33.25 9.14 -10.35
CA LEU A 470 -34.44 9.97 -10.16
C LEU A 470 -34.23 11.40 -10.65
N VAL A 471 -33.11 12.05 -10.32
CA VAL A 471 -32.81 13.42 -10.80
C VAL A 471 -32.82 13.52 -12.32
N TYR A 472 -32.19 12.57 -13.02
CA TYR A 472 -32.19 12.55 -14.49
C TYR A 472 -33.59 12.26 -15.05
N LEU A 473 -34.36 11.38 -14.42
CA LEU A 473 -35.73 11.09 -14.83
C LEU A 473 -36.65 12.31 -14.67
N GLU A 474 -36.57 13.01 -13.53
CA GLU A 474 -37.32 14.25 -13.32
C GLU A 474 -36.95 15.30 -14.36
N ARG A 475 -35.66 15.46 -14.67
CA ARG A 475 -35.19 16.40 -15.70
C ARG A 475 -35.78 16.08 -17.07
N GLU A 476 -35.71 14.82 -17.51
CA GLU A 476 -36.27 14.40 -18.80
C GLU A 476 -37.79 14.61 -18.87
N LEU A 477 -38.52 14.24 -17.82
CA LEU A 477 -39.98 14.40 -17.79
C LEU A 477 -40.39 15.89 -17.78
N ARG A 478 -39.68 16.76 -17.06
CA ARG A 478 -39.89 18.21 -17.09
C ARG A 478 -39.63 18.80 -18.47
N GLN A 479 -38.57 18.36 -19.16
CA GLN A 479 -38.30 18.79 -20.54
C GLN A 479 -39.43 18.40 -21.50
N GLN A 480 -40.18 17.34 -21.19
CA GLN A 480 -41.35 16.89 -21.93
C GLN A 480 -42.66 17.49 -21.40
N GLN A 481 -42.60 18.58 -20.62
CA GLN A 481 -43.74 19.32 -20.06
C GLN A 481 -44.61 18.54 -19.06
N CYS A 482 -44.09 17.45 -18.50
CA CYS A 482 -44.74 16.78 -17.38
C CYS A 482 -44.67 17.70 -16.14
N GLN A 483 -45.75 17.78 -15.37
CA GLN A 483 -45.88 18.65 -14.19
C GLN A 483 -45.79 17.85 -12.89
N GLN A 484 -46.00 16.54 -12.95
CA GLN A 484 -46.06 15.69 -11.76
C GLN A 484 -45.47 14.29 -12.01
N LEU A 485 -44.65 13.84 -11.06
CA LEU A 485 -44.17 12.46 -10.98
C LEU A 485 -44.63 11.81 -9.67
N THR A 486 -45.21 10.63 -9.77
CA THR A 486 -45.65 9.84 -8.62
C THR A 486 -44.80 8.58 -8.47
N LEU A 487 -44.60 8.12 -7.23
CA LEU A 487 -44.13 6.77 -6.94
C LEU A 487 -45.04 6.15 -5.88
N SER A 488 -45.51 4.93 -6.16
CA SER A 488 -46.24 4.10 -5.21
C SER A 488 -45.39 2.90 -4.81
N TYR A 489 -45.31 2.61 -3.51
CA TYR A 489 -44.53 1.49 -2.98
C TYR A 489 -45.15 0.95 -1.68
N GLN A 490 -44.83 -0.29 -1.34
CA GLN A 490 -45.16 -0.86 -0.02
C GLN A 490 -44.06 -0.48 0.97
N SER A 491 -44.45 -0.02 2.16
CA SER A 491 -43.49 0.23 3.24
C SER A 491 -42.95 -1.09 3.77
N SER A 492 -41.64 -1.16 3.93
CA SER A 492 -40.87 -2.32 4.37
C SER A 492 -39.53 -1.84 4.92
N SER A 493 -38.85 -2.67 5.71
CA SER A 493 -37.50 -2.37 6.20
C SER A 493 -36.50 -2.03 5.07
N LEU A 494 -36.72 -2.59 3.87
CA LEU A 494 -35.90 -2.27 2.70
C LEU A 494 -36.19 -0.87 2.15
N THR A 495 -37.47 -0.48 2.03
CA THR A 495 -37.86 0.82 1.48
C THR A 495 -37.56 1.97 2.44
N GLU A 496 -37.68 1.75 3.76
CA GLU A 496 -37.27 2.70 4.81
C GLU A 496 -35.77 3.02 4.74
N VAL A 497 -34.92 2.03 4.45
CA VAL A 497 -33.46 2.22 4.41
C VAL A 497 -32.96 2.66 3.03
N ALA A 498 -33.60 2.22 1.95
CA ALA A 498 -33.08 2.39 0.59
C ALA A 498 -33.81 3.44 -0.26
N LEU A 499 -35.12 3.65 -0.06
CA LEU A 499 -35.95 4.48 -0.93
C LEU A 499 -36.37 5.80 -0.25
N GLU A 500 -36.93 5.74 0.95
CA GLU A 500 -37.42 6.92 1.67
C GLU A 500 -36.36 8.01 1.88
N PRO A 501 -35.09 7.69 2.24
CA PRO A 501 -34.04 8.70 2.37
C PRO A 501 -33.72 9.39 1.05
N ILE A 502 -33.88 8.71 -0.08
CA ILE A 502 -33.69 9.30 -1.41
C ILE A 502 -34.80 10.31 -1.69
N LEU A 503 -36.06 9.93 -1.46
CA LEU A 503 -37.23 10.78 -1.71
C LEU A 503 -37.20 12.02 -0.80
N GLN A 504 -36.81 11.87 0.47
CA GLN A 504 -36.63 12.98 1.39
C GLN A 504 -35.51 13.92 0.93
N LYS A 505 -34.35 13.38 0.50
CA LYS A 505 -33.23 14.16 -0.03
C LYS A 505 -33.62 14.95 -1.29
N LEU A 506 -34.50 14.40 -2.11
CA LEU A 506 -35.05 15.03 -3.31
C LEU A 506 -36.25 15.94 -3.03
N GLN A 507 -36.61 16.16 -1.76
CA GLN A 507 -37.72 17.02 -1.34
C GLN A 507 -39.09 16.62 -1.93
N TRP A 508 -39.32 15.33 -2.14
CA TRP A 508 -40.64 14.82 -2.51
C TRP A 508 -41.63 15.05 -1.36
N GLN A 509 -42.92 15.16 -1.69
CA GLN A 509 -43.96 15.32 -0.67
C GLN A 509 -43.97 14.13 0.30
N PRO A 510 -44.27 14.34 1.59
CA PRO A 510 -44.40 13.26 2.57
C PRO A 510 -45.38 12.17 2.08
N PRO A 511 -45.17 10.91 2.47
CA PRO A 511 -45.99 9.81 1.99
C PRO A 511 -47.44 9.94 2.42
N GLN A 512 -48.33 9.83 1.44
CA GLN A 512 -49.76 9.68 1.66
C GLN A 512 -50.08 8.18 1.71
N ILE A 513 -50.66 7.74 2.83
CA ILE A 513 -51.07 6.34 3.02
C ILE A 513 -52.39 6.13 2.26
N GLN A 514 -52.40 5.23 1.28
CA GLN A 514 -53.62 4.76 0.66
C GLN A 514 -54.11 3.50 1.39
N LEU A 515 -55.31 3.59 1.99
CA LEU A 515 -55.99 2.44 2.57
C LEU A 515 -56.69 1.67 1.44
N ALA A 516 -56.29 0.43 1.20
CA ALA A 516 -57.07 -0.48 0.37
C ALA A 516 -58.44 -0.70 1.05
N TRP A 517 -59.52 -0.51 0.30
CA TRP A 517 -60.88 -0.74 0.82
C TRP A 517 -61.03 -2.23 1.16
N GLY A 518 -61.10 -2.55 2.46
CA GLY A 518 -61.58 -3.86 2.93
C GLY A 518 -60.64 -4.76 3.73
N SER A 519 -59.50 -4.31 4.28
CA SER A 519 -58.71 -5.15 5.19
C SER A 519 -58.04 -4.38 6.33
N ASN A 520 -58.38 -4.73 7.58
CA ASN A 520 -57.74 -4.26 8.83
C ASN A 520 -56.38 -4.94 9.09
N ALA A 521 -55.59 -5.21 8.05
CA ALA A 521 -54.25 -5.79 8.21
C ALA A 521 -53.21 -4.67 8.18
N VAL A 522 -52.41 -4.57 9.25
CA VAL A 522 -51.34 -3.57 9.42
C VAL A 522 -50.21 -3.73 8.38
N GLU A 523 -50.17 -4.85 7.65
CA GLU A 523 -49.05 -5.27 6.79
C GLU A 523 -49.11 -4.83 5.32
N ASN A 524 -50.16 -4.16 4.84
CA ASN A 524 -50.26 -3.74 3.42
C ASN A 524 -50.63 -2.26 3.27
N ARG A 525 -49.79 -1.37 3.82
CA ARG A 525 -49.93 0.08 3.61
C ARG A 525 -49.18 0.47 2.34
N GLU A 526 -49.92 0.87 1.31
CA GLU A 526 -49.35 1.47 0.11
C GLU A 526 -49.05 2.94 0.36
N PHE A 527 -47.80 3.32 0.17
CA PHE A 527 -47.28 4.67 0.31
C PHE A 527 -47.24 5.30 -1.07
N ARG A 528 -47.85 6.48 -1.19
CA ARG A 528 -47.81 7.29 -2.41
C ARG A 528 -47.07 8.58 -2.13
N GLN A 529 -46.01 8.84 -2.88
CA GLN A 529 -45.27 10.11 -2.84
C GLN A 529 -45.27 10.78 -4.20
N THR A 530 -45.25 12.11 -4.17
CA THR A 530 -45.39 12.93 -5.38
C THR A 530 -44.36 14.05 -5.39
N CYS A 531 -43.77 14.27 -6.55
CA CYS A 531 -42.98 15.44 -6.88
C CYS A 531 -43.77 16.30 -7.87
N LYS A 532 -44.05 17.56 -7.51
CA LYS A 532 -44.80 18.51 -8.35
C LYS A 532 -43.88 19.64 -8.79
N TRP A 533 -43.95 20.01 -10.07
CA TRP A 533 -43.14 21.06 -10.67
C TRP A 533 -44.06 22.16 -11.18
N LEU A 534 -44.36 23.12 -10.30
CA LEU A 534 -45.19 24.27 -10.66
C LEU A 534 -44.34 25.26 -11.48
N GLY A 535 -44.61 25.34 -12.79
CA GLY A 535 -44.38 26.51 -13.65
C GLY A 535 -43.04 27.25 -13.59
N SER A 536 -41.98 26.63 -13.09
CA SER A 536 -40.65 27.26 -12.98
C SER A 536 -39.66 26.50 -13.85
N THR A 537 -39.07 27.23 -14.79
CA THR A 537 -38.02 26.83 -15.72
C THR A 537 -36.86 26.10 -15.01
N PRO A 538 -36.20 25.14 -15.67
CA PRO A 538 -35.13 24.38 -15.05
C PRO A 538 -33.88 25.27 -14.81
N PRO A 539 -33.08 25.03 -13.75
CA PRO A 539 -31.74 25.60 -13.64
C PRO A 539 -30.77 25.01 -14.68
#